data_AF-A0A1E5T5Q3-F1
#
_entry.id   AF-A0A1E5T5Q3-F1
#
_cell.length_a   1.000
_cell.length_b   1.000
_cell.length_c   1.000
_cell.angle_alpha   90.00
_cell.angle_beta   90.00
_cell.angle_gamma   90.00
#
_symmetry.space_group_name_H-M   'P 1'
#
loop_
_entity.id
_entity.type
_entity.pdbx_description
1 polymer ?
#
loop_
_entity_poly.entity_id
_entity_poly.type
_entity_poly.pdbx_seq_one_letter_code
_entity_poly.pdbx_strand_id
1 'polypeptide(L)'
;MERKKKGAWLIHHAKKIQQAEGVGNFEDVLIGGKAGILLSALSQDNETVVSKDKVHIISKLSNVQTKVELPFYLEKFENLGYIKRSQSGDIAVLGVTNESMLNVAADVFESELGADNYQSASIAMSDLVSETPMKEALLQEKIGDTFKIDKKQVSRLFIEGESIGLIDAESLDPQNKVIFNGNLFRREDIKKTDAVLSSLSTNESKKILEINHLLDKEGCVSLHKAIEICGKILVQKVQSVGMFDINAVSNSSEKVEFLTRPSAFSMFGDPFEDDALDHAKALVSSLTYGMKISSDKRGRITMIGALLQRLIDGHSVGPAPAIGQDYKYLESKGVVKITQTSQTHFSMVLLKKEVGRIAKSVLEKGEAYETAISKFFGSSVTAYTEPEIARTKLRKGPDRRVIDDMIEALRTYD
;
A
#
# COMPACT_ATOMS: atom_id res chain seq x y z
N MET A 1 -14.45 -16.65 -2.91
CA MET A 1 -13.40 -15.78 -2.35
C MET A 1 -13.69 -15.57 -0.88
N GLU A 2 -12.66 -15.62 -0.03
CA GLU A 2 -12.80 -15.36 1.40
C GLU A 2 -13.23 -13.91 1.66
N ARG A 3 -13.98 -13.68 2.75
CA ARG A 3 -14.56 -12.36 3.07
C ARG A 3 -13.52 -11.28 3.29
N LYS A 4 -12.45 -11.57 4.05
CA LYS A 4 -11.37 -10.61 4.34
C LYS A 4 -10.66 -10.16 3.07
N LYS A 5 -10.29 -11.13 2.23
CA LYS A 5 -9.73 -10.93 0.89
C LYS A 5 -10.61 -10.01 0.02
N LYS A 6 -11.93 -10.24 0.01
CA LYS A 6 -12.88 -9.37 -0.71
C LYS A 6 -12.90 -7.95 -0.13
N GLY A 7 -13.07 -7.82 1.19
CA GLY A 7 -13.09 -6.53 1.89
C GLY A 7 -11.87 -5.66 1.58
N ALA A 8 -10.73 -6.31 1.50
CA ALA A 8 -9.48 -5.66 1.19
C ALA A 8 -9.37 -5.19 -0.27
N TRP A 9 -9.77 -6.03 -1.23
CA TRP A 9 -9.86 -5.61 -2.63
C TRP A 9 -10.83 -4.44 -2.83
N LEU A 10 -11.94 -4.41 -2.08
CA LEU A 10 -12.89 -3.29 -2.11
C LEU A 10 -12.23 -1.98 -1.66
N ILE A 11 -11.48 -2.00 -0.55
CA ILE A 11 -10.72 -0.83 -0.08
C ILE A 11 -9.69 -0.40 -1.11
N HIS A 12 -8.92 -1.35 -1.65
CA HIS A 12 -7.91 -1.09 -2.68
C HIS A 12 -8.52 -0.44 -3.93
N HIS A 13 -9.59 -1.03 -4.47
CA HIS A 13 -10.27 -0.51 -5.66
C HIS A 13 -10.96 0.83 -5.41
N ALA A 14 -11.56 1.06 -4.24
CA ALA A 14 -12.14 2.35 -3.89
C ALA A 14 -11.10 3.48 -3.98
N LYS A 15 -9.86 3.26 -3.54
CA LYS A 15 -8.77 4.25 -3.70
C LYS A 15 -8.45 4.54 -5.17
N LYS A 16 -8.42 3.50 -6.01
CA LYS A 16 -8.19 3.65 -7.47
C LYS A 16 -9.30 4.43 -8.14
N ILE A 17 -10.54 4.05 -7.86
CA ILE A 17 -11.74 4.68 -8.41
C ILE A 17 -11.81 6.15 -7.98
N GLN A 18 -11.45 6.48 -6.73
CA GLN A 18 -11.41 7.87 -6.25
C GLN A 18 -10.37 8.75 -6.98
N GLN A 19 -9.32 8.15 -7.54
CA GLN A 19 -8.27 8.86 -8.28
C GLN A 19 -8.54 8.93 -9.79
N ALA A 20 -9.49 8.13 -10.28
CA ALA A 20 -9.87 8.09 -11.69
C ALA A 20 -10.88 9.19 -12.05
N GLU A 21 -10.96 9.53 -13.33
CA GLU A 21 -11.99 10.44 -13.85
C GLU A 21 -13.34 9.70 -13.92
N GLY A 22 -14.05 9.66 -12.78
CA GLY A 22 -15.39 9.09 -12.66
C GLY A 22 -15.41 7.69 -12.06
N VAL A 23 -16.59 7.32 -11.54
CA VAL A 23 -16.80 6.07 -10.79
C VAL A 23 -17.04 4.87 -11.73
N GLY A 24 -17.41 5.10 -12.99
CA GLY A 24 -17.76 4.05 -13.94
C GLY A 24 -18.95 3.22 -13.44
N ASN A 25 -18.96 1.91 -13.74
CA ASN A 25 -19.96 0.96 -13.24
C ASN A 25 -19.51 0.29 -11.92
N PHE A 26 -18.77 1.01 -11.08
CA PHE A 26 -18.15 0.48 -9.84
C PHE A 26 -18.62 1.23 -8.59
N GLU A 27 -19.86 1.74 -8.58
CA GLU A 27 -20.39 2.47 -7.43
C GLU A 27 -20.40 1.65 -6.15
N ASP A 28 -20.82 0.38 -6.20
CA ASP A 28 -20.90 -0.46 -4.99
C ASP A 28 -19.51 -0.82 -4.48
N VAL A 29 -18.54 -1.05 -5.38
CA VAL A 29 -17.13 -1.23 -5.02
C VAL A 29 -16.63 0.00 -4.26
N LEU A 30 -16.92 1.19 -4.76
CA LEU A 30 -16.53 2.45 -4.12
C LEU A 30 -17.21 2.64 -2.76
N ILE A 31 -18.51 2.38 -2.65
CA ILE A 31 -19.28 2.53 -1.39
C ILE A 31 -18.79 1.52 -0.35
N GLY A 32 -18.63 0.25 -0.74
CA GLY A 32 -18.11 -0.81 0.14
C GLY A 32 -16.70 -0.48 0.65
N GLY A 33 -15.78 -0.08 -0.25
CA GLY A 33 -14.43 0.29 0.16
C GLY A 33 -14.36 1.53 1.06
N LYS A 34 -15.18 2.56 0.78
CA LYS A 34 -15.30 3.75 1.64
C LYS A 34 -15.76 3.41 3.06
N ALA A 35 -16.63 2.41 3.23
CA ALA A 35 -17.06 1.96 4.55
C ALA A 35 -15.88 1.48 5.40
N GLY A 36 -15.01 0.63 4.85
CA GLY A 36 -13.80 0.16 5.53
C GLY A 36 -12.82 1.29 5.84
N ILE A 37 -12.57 2.19 4.89
CA ILE A 37 -11.68 3.34 5.05
C ILE A 37 -12.16 4.28 6.16
N LEU A 38 -13.46 4.61 6.16
CA LEU A 38 -14.04 5.52 7.16
C LEU A 38 -14.00 4.91 8.56
N LEU A 39 -14.39 3.65 8.71
CA LEU A 39 -14.33 2.98 10.01
C LEU A 39 -12.90 2.94 10.55
N SER A 40 -11.92 2.68 9.67
CA SER A 40 -10.51 2.77 10.02
C SER A 40 -10.14 4.14 10.56
N ALA A 41 -10.49 5.20 9.84
CA ALA A 41 -10.13 6.55 10.22
C ALA A 41 -10.79 6.99 11.53
N LEU A 42 -12.02 6.55 11.80
CA LEU A 42 -12.72 6.80 13.08
C LEU A 42 -12.06 6.08 14.25
N SER A 43 -11.53 4.87 14.04
CA SER A 43 -10.87 4.07 15.09
C SER A 43 -9.46 4.55 15.48
N GLN A 44 -8.91 5.52 14.77
CA GLN A 44 -7.55 6.02 14.98
C GLN A 44 -7.45 7.16 16.01
N ASP A 45 -8.58 7.68 16.52
CA ASP A 45 -8.54 8.65 17.61
C ASP A 45 -8.23 7.91 18.94
N ASN A 46 -7.23 8.38 19.68
CA ASN A 46 -6.95 7.88 21.04
C ASN A 46 -8.08 8.20 22.01
N GLU A 47 -9.02 9.07 21.60
CA GLU A 47 -10.25 9.31 22.30
C GLU A 47 -11.24 8.17 22.04
N THR A 48 -11.71 7.54 23.12
CA THR A 48 -12.83 6.58 23.06
C THR A 48 -14.12 7.21 22.53
N VAL A 49 -14.20 8.54 22.45
CA VAL A 49 -15.33 9.31 21.95
C VAL A 49 -14.83 10.39 20.99
N VAL A 50 -15.25 10.32 19.73
CA VAL A 50 -14.94 11.28 18.68
C VAL A 50 -16.08 12.30 18.59
N SER A 51 -15.76 13.58 18.71
CA SER A 51 -16.78 14.63 18.63
C SER A 51 -17.40 14.73 17.22
N LYS A 52 -18.64 15.20 17.14
CA LYS A 52 -19.34 15.40 15.86
C LYS A 52 -18.51 16.17 14.82
N ASP A 53 -17.87 17.26 15.22
CA ASP A 53 -17.05 18.07 14.32
C ASP A 53 -15.84 17.30 13.79
N LYS A 54 -15.18 16.50 14.65
CA LYS A 54 -14.09 15.61 14.24
C LYS A 54 -14.58 14.53 13.29
N VAL A 55 -15.74 13.91 13.55
CA VAL A 55 -16.35 12.93 12.64
C VAL A 55 -16.55 13.53 11.25
N HIS A 56 -17.04 14.77 11.16
CA HIS A 56 -17.18 15.47 9.88
C HIS A 56 -15.85 15.70 9.17
N ILE A 57 -14.79 16.06 9.90
CA ILE A 57 -13.44 16.24 9.34
C ILE A 57 -12.89 14.91 8.82
N ILE A 58 -12.94 13.85 9.64
CA ILE A 58 -12.49 12.51 9.29
C ILE A 58 -13.21 11.98 8.04
N SER A 59 -14.52 12.22 7.96
CA SER A 59 -15.33 11.83 6.80
C SER A 59 -14.86 12.51 5.52
N LYS A 60 -14.60 13.82 5.57
CA LYS A 60 -14.08 14.55 4.40
C LYS A 60 -12.71 14.03 3.96
N LEU A 61 -11.81 13.76 4.92
CA LEU A 61 -10.49 13.19 4.64
C LEU A 61 -10.58 11.77 4.05
N SER A 62 -11.65 11.04 4.37
CA SER A 62 -11.94 9.71 3.83
C SER A 62 -12.71 9.77 2.49
N ASN A 63 -12.85 10.95 1.88
CA ASN A 63 -13.66 11.19 0.68
C ASN A 63 -15.13 10.76 0.81
N VAL A 64 -15.67 10.83 2.03
CA VAL A 64 -17.08 10.54 2.34
C VAL A 64 -17.88 11.83 2.38
N GLN A 65 -18.99 11.87 1.63
CA GLN A 65 -19.86 13.05 1.59
C GLN A 65 -20.66 13.17 2.89
N THR A 66 -20.33 14.16 3.71
CA THR A 66 -20.86 14.30 5.08
C THR A 66 -22.38 14.43 5.20
N LYS A 67 -23.06 14.91 4.16
CA LYS A 67 -24.52 15.10 4.19
C LYS A 67 -25.30 13.91 3.61
N VAL A 68 -24.71 13.18 2.67
CA VAL A 68 -25.41 12.18 1.86
C VAL A 68 -24.97 10.78 2.25
N GLU A 69 -23.66 10.53 2.29
CA GLU A 69 -23.09 9.20 2.51
C GLU A 69 -22.84 8.90 4.00
N LEU A 70 -22.43 9.91 4.78
CA LEU A 70 -22.06 9.70 6.19
C LEU A 70 -23.19 9.10 7.04
N PRO A 71 -24.46 9.55 6.97
CA PRO A 71 -25.53 8.96 7.76
C PRO A 71 -25.68 7.46 7.54
N PHE A 72 -25.58 7.01 6.29
CA PHE A 72 -25.64 5.60 5.90
C PHE A 72 -24.52 4.78 6.55
N TYR A 73 -23.27 5.24 6.46
CA TYR A 73 -22.14 4.52 7.07
C TYR A 73 -22.26 4.46 8.60
N LEU A 74 -22.62 5.57 9.25
CA LEU A 74 -22.74 5.60 10.70
C LEU A 74 -23.86 4.69 11.21
N GLU A 75 -25.00 4.66 10.52
CA GLU A 75 -26.09 3.72 10.82
C GLU A 75 -25.60 2.27 10.70
N LYS A 76 -24.86 1.95 9.63
CA LYS A 76 -24.31 0.62 9.43
C LYS A 76 -23.31 0.22 10.52
N PHE A 77 -22.39 1.11 10.87
CA PHE A 77 -21.41 0.84 11.93
C PHE A 77 -22.06 0.65 13.30
N GLU A 78 -23.14 1.39 13.59
CA GLU A 78 -23.90 1.24 14.82
C GLU A 78 -24.68 -0.08 14.86
N ASN A 79 -25.34 -0.45 13.76
CA ASN A 79 -26.05 -1.73 13.64
C ASN A 79 -25.12 -2.94 13.78
N LEU A 80 -23.87 -2.81 13.32
CA LEU A 80 -22.84 -3.84 13.49
C LEU A 80 -22.10 -3.76 14.84
N GLY A 81 -22.44 -2.78 15.69
CA GLY A 81 -21.87 -2.64 17.04
C GLY A 81 -20.46 -2.06 17.11
N TYR A 82 -19.94 -1.52 16.01
CA TYR A 82 -18.61 -0.89 15.98
C TYR A 82 -18.59 0.52 16.55
N ILE A 83 -19.75 1.17 16.59
CA ILE A 83 -19.89 2.49 17.20
C ILE A 83 -21.16 2.59 18.03
N LYS A 84 -21.22 3.60 18.90
CA LYS A 84 -22.45 4.12 19.50
C LYS A 84 -22.55 5.61 19.27
N ARG A 85 -23.73 6.08 18.84
CA ARG A 85 -23.99 7.51 18.64
C ARG A 85 -24.66 8.12 19.86
N SER A 86 -24.19 9.29 20.27
CA SER A 86 -24.91 10.14 21.22
C SER A 86 -26.01 10.94 20.50
N GLN A 87 -26.94 11.50 21.28
CA GLN A 87 -27.93 12.44 20.74
C GLN A 87 -27.30 13.74 20.21
N SER A 88 -26.11 14.12 20.71
CA SER A 88 -25.34 15.28 20.22
C SER A 88 -24.63 15.02 18.88
N GLY A 89 -24.54 13.75 18.45
CA GLY A 89 -23.81 13.33 17.25
C GLY A 89 -22.34 12.97 17.48
N ASP A 90 -21.92 12.87 18.75
CA ASP A 90 -20.62 12.31 19.11
C ASP A 90 -20.67 10.79 19.00
N ILE A 91 -19.51 10.19 18.75
CA ILE A 91 -19.42 8.77 18.43
C ILE A 91 -18.42 8.09 19.35
N ALA A 92 -18.88 7.09 20.10
CA ALA A 92 -17.99 6.19 20.81
C ALA A 92 -17.59 5.03 19.88
N VAL A 93 -16.29 4.81 19.68
CA VAL A 93 -15.77 3.72 18.83
C VAL A 93 -15.48 2.48 19.67
N LEU A 94 -15.95 1.32 19.21
CA LEU A 94 -15.98 0.08 19.98
C LEU A 94 -15.21 -1.04 19.26
N GLY A 95 -14.09 -1.46 19.85
CA GLY A 95 -13.45 -2.75 19.50
C GLY A 95 -13.10 -2.95 18.03
N VAL A 96 -12.83 -1.87 17.29
CA VAL A 96 -12.47 -1.93 15.87
C VAL A 96 -11.08 -2.57 15.72
N THR A 97 -11.01 -3.60 14.89
CA THR A 97 -9.81 -4.33 14.48
C THR A 97 -9.65 -4.30 12.96
N ASN A 98 -8.47 -4.66 12.44
CA ASN A 98 -8.27 -4.80 10.99
C ASN A 98 -9.29 -5.72 10.33
N GLU A 99 -9.55 -6.86 10.96
CA GLU A 99 -10.56 -7.80 10.50
C GLU A 99 -11.96 -7.18 10.42
N SER A 100 -12.37 -6.41 11.42
CA SER A 100 -13.67 -5.74 11.39
C SER A 100 -13.80 -4.72 10.25
N MET A 101 -12.71 -4.02 9.91
CA MET A 101 -12.71 -3.04 8.80
C MET A 101 -12.89 -3.73 7.45
N LEU A 102 -12.20 -4.85 7.22
CA LEU A 102 -12.35 -5.65 6.00
C LEU A 102 -13.74 -6.27 5.92
N ASN A 103 -14.25 -6.81 7.03
CA ASN A 103 -15.57 -7.42 7.07
C ASN A 103 -16.68 -6.41 6.77
N VAL A 104 -16.58 -5.19 7.32
CA VAL A 104 -17.54 -4.12 7.05
C VAL A 104 -17.57 -3.73 5.58
N ALA A 105 -16.41 -3.62 4.93
CA ALA A 105 -16.36 -3.32 3.51
C ALA A 105 -17.08 -4.40 2.69
N ALA A 106 -16.83 -5.68 3.00
CA ALA A 106 -17.49 -6.79 2.35
C ALA A 106 -19.01 -6.88 2.67
N ASP A 107 -19.42 -6.62 3.91
CA ASP A 107 -20.82 -6.61 4.34
C ASP A 107 -21.63 -5.55 3.59
N VAL A 108 -21.10 -4.33 3.49
CA VAL A 108 -21.74 -3.24 2.74
C VAL A 108 -21.90 -3.63 1.27
N PHE A 109 -20.84 -4.15 0.65
CA PHE A 109 -20.87 -4.54 -0.76
C PHE A 109 -21.84 -5.68 -1.05
N GLU A 110 -21.81 -6.77 -0.27
CA GLU A 110 -22.58 -7.97 -0.58
C GLU A 110 -24.00 -7.94 -0.02
N SER A 111 -24.15 -7.54 1.24
CA SER A 111 -25.40 -7.75 1.99
C SER A 111 -26.30 -6.53 1.95
N GLU A 112 -25.73 -5.32 1.94
CA GLU A 112 -26.53 -4.08 1.94
C GLU A 112 -26.84 -3.59 0.52
N LEU A 113 -25.82 -3.56 -0.34
CA LEU A 113 -25.99 -3.09 -1.72
C LEU A 113 -26.49 -4.19 -2.65
N GLY A 114 -26.20 -5.46 -2.33
CA GLY A 114 -26.52 -6.58 -3.22
C GLY A 114 -25.77 -6.48 -4.55
N ALA A 115 -24.48 -6.14 -4.49
CA ALA A 115 -23.68 -5.81 -5.66
C ALA A 115 -23.79 -6.84 -6.78
N ASP A 116 -23.88 -6.34 -8.00
CA ASP A 116 -24.13 -7.17 -9.17
C ASP A 116 -22.93 -8.06 -9.56
N ASN A 117 -23.18 -8.93 -10.53
CA ASN A 117 -22.17 -9.83 -11.06
C ASN A 117 -21.02 -9.09 -11.76
N TYR A 118 -21.26 -7.90 -12.31
CA TYR A 118 -20.23 -7.11 -13.01
C TYR A 118 -19.18 -6.58 -12.02
N GLN A 119 -19.63 -5.99 -10.92
CA GLN A 119 -18.77 -5.50 -9.87
C GLN A 119 -18.13 -6.64 -9.07
N SER A 120 -18.86 -7.73 -8.84
CA SER A 120 -18.27 -8.92 -8.23
C SER A 120 -17.18 -9.55 -9.11
N ALA A 121 -17.36 -9.53 -10.44
CA ALA A 121 -16.36 -9.99 -11.40
C ALA A 121 -15.09 -9.12 -11.38
N SER A 122 -15.21 -7.80 -11.17
CA SER A 122 -14.04 -6.90 -11.12
C SER A 122 -13.08 -7.28 -9.99
N ILE A 123 -13.63 -7.58 -8.81
CA ILE A 123 -12.86 -8.01 -7.64
C ILE A 123 -12.18 -9.35 -7.91
N ALA A 124 -12.93 -10.33 -8.42
CA ALA A 124 -12.40 -11.65 -8.69
C ALA A 124 -11.35 -11.67 -9.82
N MET A 125 -11.53 -10.81 -10.82
CA MET A 125 -10.56 -10.63 -11.90
C MET A 125 -9.22 -10.16 -11.36
N SER A 126 -9.20 -9.09 -10.55
CA SER A 126 -7.99 -8.57 -9.90
C SER A 126 -7.34 -9.61 -8.99
N ASP A 127 -8.15 -10.38 -8.28
CA ASP A 127 -7.69 -11.44 -7.39
C ASP A 127 -6.93 -12.53 -8.14
N LEU A 128 -7.53 -13.08 -9.20
CA LEU A 128 -6.94 -14.13 -10.03
C LEU A 128 -5.60 -13.68 -10.63
N VAL A 129 -5.55 -12.48 -11.18
CA VAL A 129 -4.36 -11.97 -11.86
C VAL A 129 -3.32 -11.35 -10.92
N SER A 130 -3.62 -11.29 -9.62
CA SER A 130 -2.64 -11.03 -8.56
C SER A 130 -1.88 -12.30 -8.13
N GLU A 131 -2.46 -13.47 -8.40
CA GLU A 131 -1.80 -14.75 -8.11
C GLU A 131 -0.83 -15.08 -9.25
N THR A 132 -1.30 -15.03 -10.50
CA THR A 132 -0.48 -15.33 -11.67
C THR A 132 -0.98 -14.52 -12.88
N PRO A 133 -0.11 -13.97 -13.74
CA PRO A 133 -0.54 -13.37 -15.00
C PRO A 133 -1.37 -14.36 -15.85
N MET A 134 -2.31 -13.86 -16.64
CA MET A 134 -3.18 -14.69 -17.48
C MET A 134 -3.36 -14.08 -18.88
N LYS A 135 -3.50 -14.91 -19.91
CA LYS A 135 -3.89 -14.43 -21.24
C LYS A 135 -5.29 -13.81 -21.17
N GLU A 136 -5.47 -12.66 -21.80
CA GLU A 136 -6.73 -11.91 -21.77
C GLU A 136 -7.92 -12.77 -22.20
N ALA A 137 -7.81 -13.50 -23.32
CA ALA A 137 -8.88 -14.35 -23.83
C ALA A 137 -9.34 -15.42 -22.80
N LEU A 138 -8.39 -16.09 -22.15
CA LEU A 138 -8.67 -17.11 -21.15
C LEU A 138 -9.33 -16.50 -19.89
N LEU A 139 -8.84 -15.35 -19.45
CA LEU A 139 -9.43 -14.66 -18.30
C LEU A 139 -10.83 -14.15 -18.62
N GLN A 140 -11.06 -13.61 -19.82
CA GLN A 140 -12.38 -13.16 -20.26
C GLN A 140 -13.40 -14.32 -20.28
N GLU A 141 -13.02 -15.48 -20.81
CA GLU A 141 -13.84 -16.68 -20.79
C GLU A 141 -14.16 -17.10 -19.35
N LYS A 142 -13.13 -17.24 -18.50
CA LYS A 142 -13.30 -17.63 -17.10
C LYS A 142 -14.21 -16.68 -16.32
N ILE A 143 -14.04 -15.37 -16.50
CA ILE A 143 -14.85 -14.35 -15.83
C ILE A 143 -16.29 -14.36 -16.33
N GLY A 144 -16.49 -14.42 -17.66
CA GLY A 144 -17.81 -14.51 -18.27
C GLY A 144 -18.59 -15.73 -17.77
N ASP A 145 -17.94 -16.90 -17.75
CA ASP A 145 -18.54 -18.14 -17.32
C ASP A 145 -18.85 -18.18 -15.82
N THR A 146 -17.96 -17.62 -14.99
CA THR A 146 -18.11 -17.64 -13.52
C THR A 146 -19.23 -16.71 -13.08
N PHE A 147 -19.26 -15.49 -13.61
CA PHE A 147 -20.17 -14.44 -13.19
C PHE A 147 -21.42 -14.32 -14.07
N LYS A 148 -21.52 -15.16 -15.11
CA LYS A 148 -22.67 -15.19 -16.03
C LYS A 148 -22.95 -13.80 -16.64
N ILE A 149 -21.88 -13.08 -16.96
CA ILE A 149 -21.94 -11.77 -17.65
C ILE A 149 -21.65 -11.97 -19.14
N ASP A 150 -22.35 -11.22 -19.99
CA ASP A 150 -22.23 -11.41 -21.43
C ASP A 150 -20.90 -10.87 -21.97
N LYS A 151 -20.51 -11.31 -23.17
CA LYS A 151 -19.22 -10.97 -23.78
C LYS A 151 -18.98 -9.46 -23.91
N LYS A 152 -20.01 -8.65 -24.18
CA LYS A 152 -19.87 -7.19 -24.28
C LYS A 152 -19.59 -6.59 -22.90
N GLN A 153 -20.28 -7.06 -21.86
CA GLN A 153 -20.01 -6.66 -20.48
C GLN A 153 -18.62 -7.07 -20.04
N VAL A 154 -18.17 -8.30 -20.33
CA VAL A 154 -16.79 -8.74 -20.04
C VAL A 154 -15.76 -7.83 -20.72
N SER A 155 -15.91 -7.54 -22.01
CA SER A 155 -14.98 -6.64 -22.70
C SER A 155 -14.97 -5.23 -22.10
N ARG A 156 -16.14 -4.70 -21.72
CA ARG A 156 -16.23 -3.40 -21.04
C ARG A 156 -15.53 -3.43 -19.68
N LEU A 157 -15.71 -4.49 -18.89
CA LEU A 157 -15.08 -4.67 -17.58
C LEU A 157 -13.56 -4.58 -17.67
N PHE A 158 -12.96 -5.19 -18.69
CA PHE A 158 -11.50 -5.17 -18.88
C PHE A 158 -11.00 -3.78 -19.29
N ILE A 159 -11.72 -3.11 -20.19
CA ILE A 159 -11.37 -1.74 -20.62
C ILE A 159 -11.46 -0.77 -19.45
N GLU A 160 -12.54 -0.81 -18.69
CA GLU A 160 -12.72 0.07 -17.53
C GLU A 160 -11.74 -0.27 -16.41
N GLY A 161 -11.53 -1.58 -16.14
CA GLY A 161 -10.59 -2.07 -15.15
C GLY A 161 -9.14 -1.66 -15.45
N GLU A 162 -8.70 -1.75 -16.71
CA GLU A 162 -7.36 -1.29 -17.12
C GLU A 162 -7.24 0.24 -17.05
N SER A 163 -8.28 0.97 -17.48
CA SER A 163 -8.30 2.44 -17.45
C SER A 163 -8.16 2.99 -16.02
N ILE A 164 -8.92 2.42 -15.08
CA ILE A 164 -8.88 2.78 -13.66
C ILE A 164 -7.62 2.25 -12.96
N GLY A 165 -7.01 1.19 -13.48
CA GLY A 165 -5.85 0.52 -12.87
C GLY A 165 -6.24 -0.50 -11.80
N LEU A 166 -7.39 -1.16 -11.95
CA LEU A 166 -7.77 -2.36 -11.18
C LEU A 166 -6.93 -3.57 -11.62
N ILE A 167 -6.62 -3.62 -12.91
CA ILE A 167 -5.71 -4.58 -13.56
C ILE A 167 -4.73 -3.84 -14.46
N ASP A 168 -3.64 -4.50 -14.80
CA ASP A 168 -2.65 -4.05 -15.76
C ASP A 168 -2.60 -5.01 -16.96
N ALA A 169 -2.08 -4.52 -18.08
CA ALA A 169 -1.91 -5.34 -19.26
C ALA A 169 -0.62 -5.05 -20.02
N GLU A 170 -0.02 -6.11 -20.57
CA GLU A 170 1.05 -6.01 -21.55
C GLU A 170 0.74 -6.83 -22.80
N SER A 171 1.13 -6.29 -23.95
CA SER A 171 1.01 -6.96 -25.24
C SER A 171 2.33 -7.61 -25.59
N LEU A 172 2.41 -8.94 -25.45
CA LEU A 172 3.59 -9.73 -25.81
C LEU A 172 3.78 -9.76 -27.34
N ASP A 173 2.66 -9.78 -28.08
CA ASP A 173 2.60 -9.62 -29.53
C ASP A 173 1.20 -9.07 -29.93
N PRO A 174 0.95 -8.75 -31.22
CA PRO A 174 -0.32 -8.19 -31.66
C PRO A 174 -1.57 -9.05 -31.39
N GLN A 175 -1.40 -10.34 -31.09
CA GLN A 175 -2.48 -11.30 -30.83
C GLN A 175 -2.52 -11.79 -29.37
N ASN A 176 -1.44 -11.61 -28.60
CA ASN A 176 -1.33 -12.08 -27.22
C ASN A 176 -1.19 -10.90 -26.24
N LYS A 177 -2.31 -10.55 -25.61
CA LYS A 177 -2.34 -9.64 -24.45
C LYS A 177 -2.41 -10.45 -23.16
N VAL A 178 -1.54 -10.12 -22.20
CA VAL A 178 -1.49 -10.72 -20.88
C VAL A 178 -1.95 -9.71 -19.84
N ILE A 179 -2.82 -10.15 -18.95
CA ILE A 179 -3.41 -9.40 -17.85
C ILE A 179 -2.75 -9.85 -16.55
N PHE A 180 -2.42 -8.88 -15.70
CA PHE A 180 -1.81 -9.11 -14.40
C PHE A 180 -2.25 -8.01 -13.43
N ASN A 181 -1.89 -8.14 -12.16
CA ASN A 181 -2.10 -7.10 -11.16
C ASN A 181 -0.76 -6.67 -10.55
N GLY A 182 -0.64 -5.41 -10.14
CA GLY A 182 0.55 -4.92 -9.46
C GLY A 182 0.96 -5.70 -8.19
N ASN A 183 0.10 -6.53 -7.61
CA ASN A 183 0.35 -7.20 -6.35
C ASN A 183 0.90 -8.64 -6.50
N LEU A 184 1.47 -8.99 -7.65
CA LEU A 184 2.02 -10.32 -7.96
C LEU A 184 2.95 -10.88 -6.88
N PHE A 185 3.91 -10.11 -6.37
CA PHE A 185 4.94 -10.62 -5.44
C PHE A 185 4.51 -10.65 -3.97
N ARG A 186 3.22 -10.47 -3.68
CA ARG A 186 2.73 -10.56 -2.29
C ARG A 186 2.55 -11.99 -1.79
N ARG A 187 2.43 -12.94 -2.72
CA ARG A 187 2.17 -14.37 -2.48
C ARG A 187 3.15 -15.20 -3.30
N GLU A 188 3.58 -16.34 -2.77
CA GLU A 188 4.49 -17.26 -3.45
C GLU A 188 5.77 -16.59 -3.97
N ASP A 189 6.26 -15.61 -3.21
CA ASP A 189 7.39 -14.75 -3.60
C ASP A 189 8.64 -15.54 -4.00
N ILE A 190 8.90 -16.67 -3.34
CA ILE A 190 10.05 -17.54 -3.65
C ILE A 190 9.95 -18.07 -5.08
N LYS A 191 8.84 -18.72 -5.43
CA LYS A 191 8.64 -19.28 -6.78
C LYS A 191 8.66 -18.19 -7.87
N LYS A 192 8.03 -17.06 -7.61
CA LYS A 192 7.98 -15.92 -8.55
C LYS A 192 9.34 -15.26 -8.73
N THR A 193 10.10 -15.13 -7.64
CA THR A 193 11.47 -14.65 -7.68
C THR A 193 12.35 -15.59 -8.48
N ASP A 194 12.25 -16.90 -8.26
CA ASP A 194 13.00 -17.90 -9.03
C ASP A 194 12.64 -17.87 -10.52
N ALA A 195 11.35 -17.70 -10.86
CA ALA A 195 10.90 -17.54 -12.23
C ALA A 195 11.51 -16.31 -12.91
N VAL A 196 11.51 -15.16 -12.23
CA VAL A 196 12.14 -13.93 -12.75
C VAL A 196 13.65 -14.11 -12.90
N LEU A 197 14.33 -14.67 -11.90
CA LEU A 197 15.78 -14.92 -11.94
C LEU A 197 16.15 -15.87 -13.08
N SER A 198 15.29 -16.83 -13.40
CA SER A 198 15.47 -17.78 -14.51
C SER A 198 15.26 -17.16 -15.88
N SER A 199 14.44 -16.10 -15.99
CA SER A 199 14.25 -15.33 -17.23
C SER A 199 15.37 -14.32 -17.52
N LEU A 200 16.26 -14.09 -16.55
CA LEU A 200 17.35 -13.13 -16.63
C LEU A 200 18.64 -13.79 -17.12
N SER A 201 19.54 -13.00 -17.71
CA SER A 201 20.89 -13.48 -17.99
C SER A 201 21.64 -13.80 -16.69
N THR A 202 22.60 -14.73 -16.71
CA THR A 202 23.39 -15.11 -15.52
C THR A 202 24.00 -13.90 -14.79
N ASN A 203 24.40 -12.85 -15.52
CA ASN A 203 24.95 -11.64 -14.92
C ASN A 203 23.87 -10.77 -14.24
N GLU A 204 22.70 -10.62 -14.87
CA GLU A 204 21.57 -9.90 -14.28
C GLU A 204 21.06 -10.61 -13.03
N SER A 205 20.88 -11.94 -13.08
CA SER A 205 20.42 -12.72 -11.93
C SER A 205 21.36 -12.58 -10.73
N LYS A 206 22.69 -12.58 -10.96
CA LYS A 206 23.69 -12.33 -9.90
C LYS A 206 23.52 -10.96 -9.24
N LYS A 207 23.29 -9.91 -10.04
CA LYS A 207 23.08 -8.54 -9.54
C LYS A 207 21.79 -8.42 -8.74
N ILE A 208 20.72 -9.07 -9.17
CA ILE A 208 19.46 -9.11 -8.42
C ILE A 208 19.63 -9.88 -7.10
N LEU A 209 20.38 -10.98 -7.09
CA LEU A 209 20.70 -11.71 -5.85
C LEU A 209 21.52 -10.86 -4.87
N GLU A 210 22.45 -10.02 -5.35
CA GLU A 210 23.17 -9.06 -4.52
C GLU A 210 22.22 -8.04 -3.86
N ILE A 211 21.26 -7.50 -4.62
CA ILE A 211 20.23 -6.61 -4.07
C ILE A 211 19.35 -7.32 -3.04
N ASN A 212 18.94 -8.57 -3.31
CA ASN A 212 18.17 -9.35 -2.34
C ASN A 212 18.95 -9.56 -1.05
N HIS A 213 20.25 -9.86 -1.13
CA HIS A 213 21.10 -10.00 0.05
C HIS A 213 21.20 -8.69 0.86
N LEU A 214 21.31 -7.54 0.18
CA LEU A 214 21.28 -6.23 0.86
C LEU A 214 19.91 -5.97 1.51
N LEU A 215 18.81 -6.32 0.85
CA LEU A 215 17.46 -6.19 1.41
C LEU A 215 17.21 -7.19 2.54
N ASP A 216 17.84 -8.36 2.53
CA ASP A 216 17.84 -9.32 3.65
C ASP A 216 18.57 -8.76 4.84
N LYS A 217 19.63 -7.97 4.61
CA LYS A 217 20.49 -7.41 5.64
C LYS A 217 20.04 -6.04 6.16
N GLU A 218 19.31 -5.26 5.39
CA GLU A 218 19.00 -3.86 5.76
C GLU A 218 17.50 -3.54 5.74
N GLY A 219 16.66 -4.46 5.25
CA GLY A 219 15.22 -4.26 5.02
C GLY A 219 14.88 -3.27 3.89
N CYS A 220 15.80 -2.34 3.59
CA CYS A 220 15.60 -1.21 2.69
C CYS A 220 16.93 -0.74 2.09
N VAL A 221 16.97 -0.56 0.76
CA VAL A 221 18.17 -0.16 0.00
C VAL A 221 17.88 1.15 -0.75
N SER A 222 18.82 2.10 -0.82
CA SER A 222 18.58 3.32 -1.61
C SER A 222 18.52 3.00 -3.11
N LEU A 223 17.65 3.69 -3.86
CA LEU A 223 17.54 3.49 -5.30
C LEU A 223 18.86 3.79 -6.02
N HIS A 224 19.60 4.80 -5.56
CA HIS A 224 20.94 5.10 -6.06
C HIS A 224 21.86 3.88 -5.97
N LYS A 225 21.90 3.21 -4.80
CA LYS A 225 22.72 2.03 -4.61
C LYS A 225 22.27 0.87 -5.48
N ALA A 226 20.96 0.68 -5.63
CA ALA A 226 20.42 -0.34 -6.53
C ALA A 226 20.82 -0.09 -7.99
N ILE A 227 20.81 1.17 -8.44
CA ILE A 227 21.22 1.55 -9.80
C ILE A 227 22.74 1.35 -9.99
N GLU A 228 23.58 1.61 -9.00
CA GLU A 228 25.02 1.33 -9.08
C GLU A 228 25.32 -0.16 -9.36
N ILE A 229 24.58 -1.06 -8.70
CA ILE A 229 24.78 -2.51 -8.81
C ILE A 229 24.16 -3.05 -10.11
N CYS A 230 22.87 -2.79 -10.30
CA CYS A 230 22.06 -3.40 -11.35
C CYS A 230 22.11 -2.63 -12.67
N GLY A 231 22.39 -1.33 -12.63
CA GLY A 231 22.08 -0.42 -13.73
C GLY A 231 20.60 -0.06 -13.78
N LYS A 232 20.28 1.10 -14.35
CA LYS A 232 18.90 1.64 -14.39
C LYS A 232 17.90 0.71 -15.07
N ILE A 233 18.30 0.12 -16.21
CA ILE A 233 17.42 -0.74 -17.03
C ILE A 233 16.98 -1.97 -16.23
N LEU A 234 17.91 -2.67 -15.58
CA LEU A 234 17.58 -3.88 -14.82
C LEU A 234 16.68 -3.57 -13.62
N VAL A 235 16.92 -2.45 -12.91
CA VAL A 235 16.04 -2.01 -11.81
C VAL A 235 14.63 -1.73 -12.31
N GLN A 236 14.49 -0.98 -13.42
CA GLN A 236 13.19 -0.71 -14.03
C GLN A 236 12.48 -2.00 -14.45
N LYS A 237 13.23 -2.97 -15.01
CA LYS A 237 12.73 -4.27 -15.44
C LYS A 237 12.04 -5.00 -14.28
N VAL A 238 12.75 -5.23 -13.17
CA VAL A 238 12.20 -5.97 -12.02
C VAL A 238 11.16 -5.16 -11.23
N GLN A 239 11.27 -3.83 -11.20
CA GLN A 239 10.26 -2.95 -10.61
C GLN A 239 8.92 -3.06 -11.36
N SER A 240 8.96 -3.17 -12.69
CA SER A 240 7.76 -3.17 -13.52
C SER A 240 6.84 -4.37 -13.28
N VAL A 241 7.39 -5.54 -12.94
CA VAL A 241 6.60 -6.73 -12.55
C VAL A 241 6.25 -6.74 -11.06
N GLY A 242 6.75 -5.76 -10.29
CA GLY A 242 6.47 -5.63 -8.86
C GLY A 242 7.37 -6.51 -7.98
N MET A 243 8.50 -7.00 -8.49
CA MET A 243 9.47 -7.76 -7.67
C MET A 243 10.04 -6.89 -6.55
N PHE A 244 10.24 -5.60 -6.84
CA PHE A 244 10.61 -4.60 -5.85
C PHE A 244 9.67 -3.41 -5.85
N ASP A 245 9.42 -2.88 -4.66
CA ASP A 245 8.69 -1.65 -4.43
C ASP A 245 9.67 -0.47 -4.32
N ILE A 246 9.36 0.64 -5.02
CA ILE A 246 10.08 1.91 -4.86
C ILE A 246 9.23 2.87 -4.04
N ASN A 247 9.74 3.21 -2.87
CA ASN A 247 9.16 4.14 -1.93
C ASN A 247 9.90 5.47 -2.06
N ALA A 248 9.18 6.58 -2.27
CA ALA A 248 9.83 7.88 -2.29
C ALA A 248 9.46 8.70 -1.07
N VAL A 249 10.48 9.32 -0.48
CA VAL A 249 10.41 10.21 0.67
C VAL A 249 10.94 11.56 0.17
N SER A 250 10.10 12.57 0.07
CA SER A 250 10.48 13.87 -0.49
C SER A 250 10.28 15.01 0.49
N ASN A 251 11.18 15.98 0.43
CA ASN A 251 11.16 17.23 1.16
C ASN A 251 11.20 18.44 0.22
N SER A 252 11.29 19.65 0.79
CA SER A 252 11.39 20.90 0.04
C SER A 252 12.64 21.05 -0.83
N SER A 253 13.63 20.17 -0.70
CA SER A 253 14.94 20.31 -1.36
C SER A 253 15.45 19.05 -2.06
N GLU A 254 15.00 17.86 -1.68
CA GLU A 254 15.39 16.58 -2.24
C GLU A 254 14.24 15.56 -2.19
N LYS A 255 14.32 14.60 -3.11
CA LYS A 255 13.49 13.40 -3.13
C LYS A 255 14.42 12.20 -3.05
N VAL A 256 14.26 11.40 -2.01
CA VAL A 256 15.04 10.19 -1.78
C VAL A 256 14.17 8.98 -2.04
N GLU A 257 14.69 8.03 -2.80
CA GLU A 257 13.96 6.83 -3.21
C GLU A 257 14.63 5.58 -2.62
N PHE A 258 13.79 4.66 -2.16
CA PHE A 258 14.17 3.46 -1.45
C PHE A 258 13.48 2.24 -2.04
N LEU A 259 14.25 1.17 -2.22
CA LEU A 259 13.82 -0.13 -2.67
C LEU A 259 13.46 -1.00 -1.47
N THR A 260 12.33 -1.69 -1.53
CA THR A 260 11.92 -2.70 -0.54
C THR A 260 11.33 -3.93 -1.22
N ARG A 261 11.34 -5.09 -0.55
CA ARG A 261 10.63 -6.30 -1.03
C ARG A 261 9.17 -6.29 -0.58
N PRO A 262 8.19 -6.47 -1.48
CA PRO A 262 6.78 -6.58 -1.09
C PRO A 262 6.52 -7.68 -0.06
N SER A 263 7.20 -8.83 -0.21
CA SER A 263 7.07 -9.99 0.68
C SER A 263 7.53 -9.75 2.12
N ALA A 264 8.45 -8.79 2.34
CA ALA A 264 8.89 -8.42 3.69
C ALA A 264 7.75 -7.84 4.54
N PHE A 265 6.68 -7.34 3.90
CA PHE A 265 5.52 -6.75 4.57
C PHE A 265 4.35 -7.75 4.68
N SER A 266 4.26 -8.78 3.82
CA SER A 266 3.15 -9.73 3.81
C SER A 266 3.22 -10.81 4.89
N MET A 267 4.35 -10.95 5.58
CA MET A 267 4.57 -11.93 6.65
C MET A 267 3.94 -11.57 8.01
N PHE A 268 3.23 -10.45 8.11
CA PHE A 268 2.65 -9.92 9.36
C PHE A 268 1.13 -9.67 9.33
N GLY A 269 0.46 -10.04 8.24
CA GLY A 269 -0.99 -9.87 8.06
C GLY A 269 -1.46 -10.50 6.75
N ASP A 270 -2.77 -10.45 6.47
CA ASP A 270 -3.26 -10.81 5.14
C ASP A 270 -2.62 -9.83 4.13
N PRO A 271 -1.97 -10.30 3.04
CA PRO A 271 -1.36 -9.46 2.00
C PRO A 271 -2.29 -8.41 1.36
N PHE A 272 -3.56 -8.33 1.76
CA PHE A 272 -4.50 -7.31 1.33
C PHE A 272 -4.81 -6.22 2.37
N GLU A 273 -4.17 -6.20 3.55
CA GLU A 273 -4.26 -5.07 4.49
C GLU A 273 -3.45 -3.85 4.00
N ASP A 274 -3.77 -3.35 2.79
CA ASP A 274 -3.00 -2.34 2.04
C ASP A 274 -2.66 -1.09 2.84
N ASP A 275 -3.61 -0.58 3.63
CA ASP A 275 -3.35 0.61 4.46
C ASP A 275 -2.28 0.35 5.52
N ALA A 276 -2.29 -0.79 6.20
CA ALA A 276 -1.29 -1.08 7.21
C ALA A 276 0.10 -1.29 6.58
N LEU A 277 0.16 -1.96 5.43
CA LEU A 277 1.41 -2.24 4.72
C LEU A 277 2.02 -0.96 4.13
N ASP A 278 1.22 -0.10 3.50
CA ASP A 278 1.71 1.16 2.93
C ASP A 278 2.14 2.14 4.03
N HIS A 279 1.39 2.22 5.14
CA HIS A 279 1.85 2.96 6.31
C HIS A 279 3.15 2.41 6.90
N ALA A 280 3.33 1.09 6.91
CA ALA A 280 4.57 0.46 7.36
C ALA A 280 5.74 0.78 6.42
N LYS A 281 5.55 0.74 5.10
CA LYS A 281 6.55 1.15 4.11
C LYS A 281 6.94 2.62 4.26
N ALA A 282 5.95 3.49 4.47
CA ALA A 282 6.19 4.91 4.73
C ALA A 282 6.99 5.11 6.02
N LEU A 283 6.63 4.39 7.10
CA LEU A 283 7.35 4.44 8.37
C LEU A 283 8.78 3.91 8.25
N VAL A 284 8.99 2.76 7.59
CA VAL A 284 10.32 2.19 7.29
C VAL A 284 11.17 3.19 6.50
N SER A 285 10.58 3.85 5.50
CA SER A 285 11.30 4.82 4.66
C SER A 285 11.70 6.07 5.45
N SER A 286 10.78 6.64 6.26
CA SER A 286 11.09 7.79 7.14
C SER A 286 12.14 7.45 8.20
N LEU A 287 12.08 6.26 8.81
CA LEU A 287 13.08 5.80 9.79
C LEU A 287 14.45 5.57 9.13
N THR A 288 14.47 4.96 7.93
CA THR A 288 15.69 4.75 7.16
C THR A 288 16.34 6.09 6.79
N TYR A 289 15.54 7.08 6.38
CA TYR A 289 16.01 8.46 6.17
C TYR A 289 16.62 9.04 7.46
N GLY A 290 15.93 8.88 8.59
CA GLY A 290 16.39 9.31 9.92
C GLY A 290 17.71 8.66 10.35
N MET A 291 17.97 7.42 9.93
CA MET A 291 19.21 6.69 10.23
C MET A 291 20.37 7.07 9.29
N LYS A 292 20.12 7.04 7.98
CA LYS A 292 21.18 7.08 6.95
C LYS A 292 21.49 8.49 6.44
N ILE A 293 20.53 9.42 6.55
CA ILE A 293 20.60 10.73 5.85
C ILE A 293 20.48 11.90 6.84
N SER A 294 19.62 11.80 7.84
CA SER A 294 19.42 12.89 8.81
C SER A 294 20.71 13.22 9.59
N SER A 295 20.94 14.50 9.85
CA SER A 295 22.10 14.97 10.60
C SER A 295 21.89 14.88 12.11
N ASP A 296 22.98 14.83 12.88
CA ASP A 296 22.90 14.80 14.36
C ASP A 296 22.10 15.96 14.94
N LYS A 297 22.24 17.17 14.39
CA LYS A 297 21.52 18.37 14.83
C LYS A 297 20.00 18.27 14.63
N ARG A 298 19.54 17.47 13.68
CA ARG A 298 18.11 17.22 13.43
C ARG A 298 17.56 16.08 14.29
N GLY A 299 18.42 15.27 14.90
CA GLY A 299 18.05 14.07 15.66
C GLY A 299 18.19 12.79 14.84
N ARG A 300 19.40 12.53 14.30
CA ARG A 300 19.75 11.27 13.63
C ARG A 300 19.43 10.06 14.53
N ILE A 301 18.88 9.02 13.94
CA ILE A 301 18.49 7.79 14.64
C ILE A 301 19.69 6.83 14.72
N THR A 302 20.11 6.50 15.93
CA THR A 302 21.22 5.55 16.18
C THR A 302 20.75 4.23 16.80
N MET A 303 19.62 4.24 17.54
CA MET A 303 19.08 3.09 18.28
C MET A 303 17.68 2.72 17.79
N ILE A 304 17.58 2.26 16.54
CA ILE A 304 16.28 2.03 15.88
C ILE A 304 15.39 1.03 16.63
N GLY A 305 15.94 -0.10 17.11
CA GLY A 305 15.17 -1.11 17.84
C GLY A 305 14.56 -0.57 19.14
N ALA A 306 15.34 0.20 19.92
CA ALA A 306 14.87 0.81 21.15
C ALA A 306 13.83 1.91 20.89
N LEU A 307 14.01 2.72 19.84
CA LEU A 307 13.07 3.74 19.42
C LEU A 307 11.72 3.12 19.04
N LEU A 308 11.74 2.09 18.18
CA LEU A 308 10.53 1.41 17.73
C LEU A 308 9.83 0.66 18.87
N GLN A 309 10.58 -0.01 19.75
CA GLN A 309 10.01 -0.67 20.92
C GLN A 309 9.26 0.33 21.80
N ARG A 310 9.88 1.48 22.10
CA ARG A 310 9.28 2.54 22.90
C ARG A 310 7.97 3.06 22.29
N LEU A 311 7.93 3.25 20.96
CA LEU A 311 6.72 3.64 20.25
C LEU A 311 5.62 2.58 20.31
N ILE A 312 5.97 1.30 20.09
CA ILE A 312 5.03 0.17 20.14
C ILE A 312 4.41 0.01 21.54
N ASP A 313 5.19 0.27 22.58
CA ASP A 313 4.74 0.26 23.98
C ASP A 313 3.79 1.43 24.30
N GLY A 314 3.62 2.38 23.37
CA GLY A 314 2.72 3.53 23.50
C GLY A 314 3.38 4.74 24.15
N HIS A 315 4.71 4.74 24.29
CA HIS A 315 5.46 5.85 24.84
C HIS A 315 5.89 6.84 23.76
N SER A 316 6.14 8.08 24.18
CA SER A 316 6.63 9.15 23.31
C SER A 316 8.15 9.06 23.08
N VAL A 317 8.58 9.40 21.86
CA VAL A 317 9.99 9.55 21.45
C VAL A 317 10.29 10.99 21.04
N GLY A 318 11.56 11.39 21.12
CA GLY A 318 12.00 12.77 20.99
C GLY A 318 12.43 13.37 22.34
N PRO A 319 12.57 14.69 22.45
CA PRO A 319 12.23 15.70 21.44
C PRO A 319 13.32 15.85 20.37
N ALA A 320 12.95 15.99 19.09
CA ALA A 320 13.88 16.22 17.99
C ALA A 320 13.25 17.09 16.87
N PRO A 321 14.03 17.95 16.18
CA PRO A 321 13.53 18.72 15.05
C PRO A 321 13.02 17.87 13.87
N ALA A 322 13.68 16.74 13.60
CA ALA A 322 13.31 15.81 12.54
C ALA A 322 11.87 15.28 12.70
N ILE A 323 11.38 15.12 13.94
CA ILE A 323 10.04 14.57 14.18
C ILE A 323 8.95 15.45 13.57
N GLY A 324 9.01 16.76 13.81
CA GLY A 324 8.00 17.72 13.30
C GLY A 324 8.10 18.00 11.81
N GLN A 325 8.96 17.28 11.11
CA GLN A 325 9.25 17.44 9.71
C GLN A 325 9.00 16.09 9.04
N ASP A 326 9.81 15.09 9.36
CA ASP A 326 9.97 13.89 8.55
C ASP A 326 8.82 12.87 8.67
N TYR A 327 7.87 13.13 9.58
CA TYR A 327 6.75 12.26 9.92
C TYR A 327 5.39 12.92 9.66
N LYS A 328 5.33 14.09 9.02
CA LYS A 328 4.06 14.79 8.74
C LYS A 328 3.10 14.00 7.87
N TYR A 329 3.62 13.25 6.89
CA TYR A 329 2.80 12.34 6.09
C TYR A 329 2.19 11.23 6.96
N LEU A 330 2.99 10.64 7.85
CA LEU A 330 2.52 9.61 8.78
C LEU A 330 1.50 10.17 9.80
N GLU A 331 1.66 11.43 10.21
CA GLU A 331 0.69 12.13 11.04
C GLU A 331 -0.64 12.37 10.32
N SER A 332 -0.61 12.86 9.07
CA SER A 332 -1.84 13.07 8.29
C SER A 332 -2.58 11.77 7.96
N LYS A 333 -1.87 10.64 8.02
CA LYS A 333 -2.39 9.26 7.86
C LYS A 333 -2.77 8.58 9.18
N GLY A 334 -2.71 9.31 10.30
CA GLY A 334 -3.07 8.79 11.62
C GLY A 334 -2.19 7.63 12.10
N VAL A 335 -0.96 7.53 11.59
CA VAL A 335 0.01 6.51 12.01
C VAL A 335 0.73 6.96 13.29
N VAL A 336 1.07 8.25 13.36
CA VAL A 336 1.72 8.87 14.50
C VAL A 336 0.98 10.15 14.90
N LYS A 337 1.17 10.59 16.14
CA LYS A 337 0.77 11.93 16.59
C LYS A 337 2.01 12.71 16.94
N ILE A 338 2.19 13.88 16.33
CA ILE A 338 3.30 14.78 16.62
C ILE A 338 2.82 15.83 17.64
N THR A 339 3.68 16.13 18.60
CA THR A 339 3.44 17.17 19.60
C THR A 339 4.63 18.10 19.64
N GLN A 340 4.39 19.39 19.43
CA GLN A 340 5.43 20.40 19.55
C GLN A 340 5.81 20.59 21.01
N THR A 341 7.06 20.29 21.36
CA THR A 341 7.59 20.42 22.73
C THR A 341 8.29 21.76 22.94
N SER A 342 8.81 22.37 21.87
CA SER A 342 9.38 23.72 21.87
C SER A 342 9.29 24.33 20.46
N GLN A 343 9.75 25.57 20.29
CA GLN A 343 9.69 26.27 18.99
C GLN A 343 10.30 25.47 17.83
N THR A 344 11.30 24.64 18.10
CA THR A 344 12.03 23.87 17.07
C THR A 344 12.03 22.36 17.30
N HIS A 345 11.49 21.87 18.42
CA HIS A 345 11.52 20.45 18.76
C HIS A 345 10.14 19.86 18.94
N PHE A 346 10.05 18.59 18.57
CA PHE A 346 8.80 17.84 18.54
C PHE A 346 9.03 16.46 19.12
N SER A 347 8.00 15.90 19.73
CA SER A 347 7.93 14.51 20.14
C SER A 347 6.83 13.79 19.36
N MET A 348 6.91 12.46 19.25
CA MET A 348 5.83 11.68 18.63
C MET A 348 5.49 10.42 19.40
N VAL A 349 4.23 10.02 19.30
CA VAL A 349 3.71 8.71 19.74
C VAL A 349 3.15 7.96 18.54
N LEU A 350 3.20 6.63 18.59
CA LEU A 350 2.63 5.75 17.57
C LEU A 350 1.16 5.48 17.90
N LEU A 351 0.28 5.73 16.93
CA LEU A 351 -1.16 5.45 17.05
C LEU A 351 -1.48 4.03 16.55
N LYS A 352 -0.77 3.58 15.53
CA LYS A 352 -0.94 2.27 14.86
C LYS A 352 0.16 1.28 15.27
N LYS A 353 -0.09 0.51 16.34
CA LYS A 353 0.94 -0.38 16.93
C LYS A 353 1.39 -1.48 15.97
N GLU A 354 0.47 -2.04 15.20
CA GLU A 354 0.71 -3.02 14.15
C GLU A 354 1.66 -2.50 13.08
N VAL A 355 1.47 -1.25 12.62
CA VAL A 355 2.39 -0.59 11.67
C VAL A 355 3.81 -0.51 12.24
N GLY A 356 3.93 -0.16 13.52
CA GLY A 356 5.23 -0.14 14.21
C GLY A 356 5.86 -1.53 14.33
N ARG A 357 5.08 -2.58 14.60
CA ARG A 357 5.57 -3.97 14.68
C ARG A 357 6.06 -4.47 13.32
N ILE A 358 5.34 -4.17 12.25
CA ILE A 358 5.75 -4.50 10.88
C ILE A 358 7.07 -3.78 10.56
N ALA A 359 7.13 -2.47 10.79
CA ALA A 359 8.33 -1.68 10.52
C ALA A 359 9.54 -2.17 11.34
N LYS A 360 9.34 -2.46 12.62
CA LYS A 360 10.37 -3.04 13.50
C LYS A 360 10.89 -4.35 12.95
N SER A 361 10.00 -5.25 12.57
CA SER A 361 10.46 -6.53 12.05
C SER A 361 11.12 -6.45 10.68
N VAL A 362 10.71 -5.54 9.79
CA VAL A 362 11.38 -5.32 8.50
C VAL A 362 12.80 -4.78 8.72
N LEU A 363 12.96 -3.84 9.66
CA LEU A 363 14.24 -3.21 9.96
C LEU A 363 15.16 -4.07 10.85
N GLU A 364 14.63 -4.98 11.66
CA GLU A 364 15.42 -5.88 12.54
C GLU A 364 15.68 -7.25 11.92
N LYS A 365 14.80 -7.80 11.08
CA LYS A 365 15.09 -9.06 10.36
C LYS A 365 16.14 -8.89 9.26
N GLY A 366 16.51 -7.65 8.95
CA GLY A 366 17.77 -7.33 8.31
C GLY A 366 18.74 -6.67 9.26
N GLU A 367 19.57 -7.48 9.93
CA GLU A 367 20.73 -6.99 10.65
C GLU A 367 21.97 -6.97 9.74
N ALA A 368 22.47 -5.78 9.40
CA ALA A 368 23.66 -5.26 10.07
C ALA A 368 23.84 -3.75 9.85
N TYR A 369 24.25 -3.07 10.93
CA TYR A 369 24.75 -1.69 10.93
C TYR A 369 26.19 -1.59 10.33
N GLU A 370 26.51 -0.37 9.88
CA GLU A 370 27.78 0.16 9.30
C GLU A 370 28.14 -0.28 7.86
N THR A 371 28.62 0.54 6.92
CA THR A 371 29.07 1.96 6.90
C THR A 371 28.97 2.47 5.44
N ALA A 372 28.53 3.72 5.23
CA ALA A 372 29.07 4.66 4.23
C ALA A 372 28.23 5.95 4.23
N ILE A 373 28.72 7.00 4.90
CA ILE A 373 28.19 8.37 4.75
C ILE A 373 29.25 9.19 4.04
N SER A 374 28.93 9.68 2.85
CA SER A 374 29.57 10.86 2.29
C SER A 374 28.52 11.94 2.01
N LYS A 375 28.61 13.01 2.82
CA LYS A 375 28.14 14.39 2.62
C LYS A 375 26.81 14.58 1.87
N PHE A 376 25.71 14.66 2.63
CA PHE A 376 24.49 15.35 2.20
C PHE A 376 23.95 16.24 3.33
N PHE A 377 23.52 17.45 2.98
CA PHE A 377 22.87 18.38 3.89
C PHE A 377 21.35 18.11 3.85
N GLY A 378 20.84 17.36 4.83
CA GLY A 378 19.44 16.89 4.85
C GLY A 378 18.40 17.96 5.20
N SER A 379 17.33 18.00 4.41
CA SER A 379 16.12 18.81 4.56
C SER A 379 14.90 17.95 4.97
N SER A 380 13.75 18.59 5.17
CA SER A 380 12.58 18.11 5.95
C SER A 380 11.55 17.29 5.18
N VAL A 381 11.43 15.95 5.34
CA VAL A 381 10.48 15.13 4.55
C VAL A 381 9.05 15.63 4.72
N THR A 382 8.40 16.04 3.62
CA THR A 382 7.04 16.57 3.61
C THR A 382 6.05 15.70 2.84
N ALA A 383 6.51 14.76 2.02
CA ALA A 383 5.66 13.95 1.17
C ALA A 383 6.21 12.53 0.95
N TYR A 384 5.30 11.60 0.62
CA TYR A 384 5.61 10.20 0.32
C TYR A 384 4.93 9.78 -0.99
N THR A 385 5.62 8.99 -1.80
CA THR A 385 5.05 8.34 -3.00
C THR A 385 4.97 6.84 -2.80
N GLU A 386 3.76 6.30 -2.94
CA GLU A 386 3.46 4.87 -2.82
C GLU A 386 4.08 4.07 -4.00
N PRO A 387 4.50 2.81 -3.77
CA PRO A 387 5.17 2.00 -4.79
C PRO A 387 4.36 1.75 -6.05
N GLU A 388 3.05 1.61 -5.90
CA GLU A 388 2.18 1.33 -7.03
C GLU A 388 2.12 2.51 -8.00
N ILE A 389 2.06 3.75 -7.49
CA ILE A 389 2.11 4.96 -8.32
C ILE A 389 3.42 5.02 -9.11
N ALA A 390 4.54 4.66 -8.48
CA ALA A 390 5.84 4.62 -9.16
C ALA A 390 5.86 3.58 -10.29
N ARG A 391 5.24 2.41 -10.08
CA ARG A 391 5.13 1.33 -11.08
C ARG A 391 4.21 1.72 -12.24
N THR A 392 3.03 2.25 -11.96
CA THR A 392 2.11 2.71 -13.02
C THR A 392 2.74 3.78 -13.90
N LYS A 393 3.48 4.73 -13.32
CA LYS A 393 4.22 5.75 -14.08
C LYS A 393 5.29 5.14 -14.99
N LEU A 394 5.99 4.11 -14.52
CA LEU A 394 7.01 3.42 -15.31
C LEU A 394 6.38 2.69 -16.50
N ARG A 395 5.29 1.93 -16.28
CA ARG A 395 4.61 1.15 -17.33
C ARG A 395 3.96 2.01 -18.40
N LYS A 396 3.40 3.17 -18.01
CA LYS A 396 2.82 4.15 -18.95
C LYS A 396 3.88 5.03 -19.64
N GLY A 397 5.17 4.81 -19.36
CA GLY A 397 6.29 5.54 -19.93
C GLY A 397 6.78 5.01 -21.29
N PRO A 398 7.71 5.72 -21.95
CA PRO A 398 8.20 5.38 -23.29
C PRO A 398 9.07 4.10 -23.38
N ASP A 399 9.61 3.61 -22.26
CA ASP A 399 10.52 2.45 -22.17
C ASP A 399 9.80 1.10 -21.96
N ARG A 400 8.65 0.89 -22.61
CA ARG A 400 7.74 -0.26 -22.38
C ARG A 400 8.32 -1.64 -22.73
N ARG A 401 9.40 -1.72 -23.53
CA ARG A 401 9.82 -2.95 -24.25
C ARG A 401 10.72 -3.94 -23.48
N VAL A 402 10.67 -3.99 -22.15
CA VAL A 402 11.63 -4.81 -21.37
C VAL A 402 10.93 -5.82 -20.45
N ILE A 403 9.61 -5.99 -20.52
CA ILE A 403 8.86 -6.69 -19.48
C ILE A 403 8.35 -8.08 -19.93
N ASP A 404 8.27 -8.29 -21.25
CA ASP A 404 7.61 -9.44 -21.89
C ASP A 404 8.11 -10.80 -21.38
N ASP A 405 9.44 -11.01 -21.37
CA ASP A 405 10.05 -12.27 -20.94
C ASP A 405 9.76 -12.60 -19.46
N MET A 406 9.71 -11.58 -18.60
CA MET A 406 9.43 -11.78 -17.17
C MET A 406 7.97 -12.07 -16.90
N ILE A 407 7.06 -11.37 -17.58
CA ILE A 407 5.62 -11.64 -17.46
C ILE A 407 5.31 -13.05 -17.97
N GLU A 408 5.95 -13.48 -19.06
CA GLU A 408 5.76 -14.83 -19.59
C GLU A 408 6.34 -15.90 -18.66
N ALA A 409 7.51 -15.66 -18.06
CA ALA A 409 8.07 -16.54 -17.02
C ALA A 409 7.15 -16.61 -15.80
N LEU A 410 6.62 -15.47 -15.36
CA LEU A 410 5.64 -15.40 -14.27
C LEU A 410 4.29 -16.03 -14.63
N ARG A 411 3.98 -16.24 -15.91
CA ARG A 411 2.76 -16.92 -16.35
C ARG A 411 2.89 -18.44 -16.36
N THR A 412 4.12 -18.94 -16.48
CA THR A 412 4.42 -20.36 -16.79
C THR A 412 5.23 -21.07 -15.71
N TYR A 413 5.52 -20.41 -14.58
CA TYR A 413 6.18 -21.05 -13.46
C TYR A 413 5.19 -22.00 -12.74
N ASP A 414 5.55 -23.27 -12.62
CA ASP A 414 4.84 -24.29 -11.84
C ASP A 414 5.73 -24.80 -10.69
#